data_AF-A0A060W8B1-F1
#
_entry.id   AF-A0A060W8B1-F1
#
_cell.length_a   1.000
_cell.length_b   1.000
_cell.length_c   1.000
_cell.angle_alpha   90.00
_cell.angle_beta   90.00
_cell.angle_gamma   90.00
#
_symmetry.space_group_name_H-M   'P 1'
#
loop_
_entity.id
_entity.type
_entity.pdbx_description
1 polymer ?
#
loop_
_entity_poly.entity_id
_entity_poly.type
_entity_poly.pdbx_seq_one_letter_code
_entity_poly.pdbx_strand_id
1 'polypeptide(L)'
;MDLYKTTFLLGTLLSAVSAVVLDEYAKTEGAWILSLVKREYSVGTVLECAIKCNIEPAFTCRSFMYVEKDQECLTIPANGKIESVLRRTSTSLYEKKGKS
;
A
#
# COMPACT_ATOMS: atom_id res chain seq x y z
N MET A 1 -31.21 -21.66 5.45
CA MET A 1 -29.80 -22.10 5.38
C MET A 1 -29.15 -21.18 4.36
N ASP A 2 -29.02 -19.89 4.66
CA ASP A 2 -28.73 -18.90 3.59
C ASP A 2 -27.73 -17.83 4.02
N LEU A 3 -27.54 -17.62 5.33
CA LEU A 3 -26.56 -16.66 5.83
C LEU A 3 -25.11 -17.09 5.51
N TYR A 4 -24.77 -18.38 5.64
CA TYR A 4 -23.41 -18.87 5.37
C TYR A 4 -23.02 -18.75 3.89
N LYS A 5 -23.97 -18.95 2.96
CA LYS A 5 -23.74 -18.78 1.51
C LYS A 5 -23.53 -17.32 1.14
N THR A 6 -24.35 -16.41 1.68
CA THR A 6 -24.19 -14.97 1.42
C THR A 6 -22.89 -14.44 2.01
N THR A 7 -22.54 -14.83 3.24
CA THR A 7 -21.26 -14.46 3.86
C THR A 7 -20.06 -15.00 3.08
N PHE A 8 -20.16 -16.22 2.55
CA PHE A 8 -19.11 -16.81 1.71
C PHE A 8 -18.91 -16.02 0.39
N LEU A 9 -20.00 -15.71 -0.32
CA LEU A 9 -19.94 -14.94 -1.56
C LEU A 9 -19.39 -13.53 -1.33
N LEU A 10 -19.83 -12.84 -0.27
CA LEU A 10 -19.36 -11.50 0.06
C LEU A 10 -17.87 -11.49 0.42
N GLY A 11 -17.40 -12.48 1.19
CA GLY A 11 -15.99 -12.63 1.55
C GLY A 11 -15.10 -12.85 0.32
N THR A 12 -15.52 -13.71 -0.61
CA THR A 12 -14.76 -13.95 -1.84
C THR A 12 -14.62 -12.69 -2.69
N LEU A 13 -15.69 -11.90 -2.82
CA LEU A 13 -15.67 -10.67 -3.61
C LEU A 13 -14.70 -9.63 -3.01
N LEU A 14 -14.73 -9.42 -1.68
CA LEU A 14 -13.83 -8.49 -1.00
C LEU A 14 -12.36 -8.90 -1.12
N SER A 15 -12.07 -10.20 -1.00
CA SER A 15 -10.70 -10.72 -1.20
C SER A 15 -10.21 -10.50 -2.64
N ALA A 16 -11.08 -10.69 -3.64
CA ALA A 16 -10.74 -10.50 -5.04
C ALA A 16 -10.43 -9.01 -5.34
N VAL A 17 -11.26 -8.08 -4.84
CA VAL A 17 -11.02 -6.64 -5.00
C VAL A 17 -9.69 -6.22 -4.36
N SER A 18 -9.41 -6.71 -3.16
CA SER A 18 -8.16 -6.44 -2.45
C SER A 18 -6.95 -6.92 -3.25
N ALA A 19 -7.05 -8.12 -3.83
CA ALA A 19 -6.00 -8.71 -4.65
C ALA A 19 -5.73 -7.90 -5.92
N VAL A 20 -6.79 -7.43 -6.61
CA VAL A 20 -6.64 -6.62 -7.84
C VAL A 20 -5.90 -5.31 -7.56
N VAL A 21 -6.26 -4.60 -6.49
CA VAL A 21 -5.60 -3.32 -6.16
C VAL A 21 -4.15 -3.54 -5.74
N LEU A 22 -3.87 -4.56 -4.93
CA LEU A 22 -2.52 -4.81 -4.44
C LEU A 22 -1.61 -5.45 -5.50
N ASP A 23 -2.16 -6.11 -6.52
CA ASP A 23 -1.38 -6.64 -7.64
C ASP A 23 -0.74 -5.53 -8.50
N GLU A 24 -1.22 -4.28 -8.40
CA GLU A 24 -0.56 -3.15 -9.05
C GLU A 24 0.81 -2.79 -8.41
N TYR A 25 1.17 -3.41 -7.28
CA TYR A 25 2.34 -3.06 -6.48
C TYR A 25 3.33 -4.21 -6.31
N ALA A 26 4.63 -3.90 -6.41
CA ALA A 26 5.72 -4.76 -5.98
C ALA A 26 6.01 -4.51 -4.50
N LYS A 27 5.91 -5.55 -3.67
CA LYS A 27 6.17 -5.48 -2.23
C LYS A 27 7.63 -5.81 -1.93
N THR A 28 8.26 -4.98 -1.10
CA THR A 28 9.57 -5.25 -0.50
C THR A 28 9.47 -5.13 1.02
N GLU A 29 9.65 -6.26 1.72
CA GLU A 29 9.58 -6.29 3.18
C GLU A 29 10.81 -5.65 3.82
N GLY A 30 10.55 -4.91 4.91
CA GLY A 30 11.59 -4.25 5.69
C GLY A 30 12.28 -3.10 4.97
N ALA A 31 11.76 -2.63 3.84
CA ALA A 31 12.30 -1.52 3.07
C ALA A 31 11.64 -0.19 3.45
N TRP A 32 12.45 0.87 3.50
CA TRP A 32 12.02 2.23 3.80
C TRP A 32 12.65 3.23 2.83
N ILE A 33 11.84 4.01 2.12
CA ILE A 33 12.31 5.14 1.30
C ILE A 33 12.39 6.39 2.17
N LEU A 34 13.57 7.00 2.22
CA LEU A 34 13.72 8.34 2.76
C LEU A 34 13.26 9.35 1.71
N SER A 35 12.10 9.98 1.93
CA SER A 35 11.64 11.08 1.09
C SER A 35 11.22 12.29 1.92
N LEU A 36 11.64 13.47 1.45
CA LEU A 36 11.21 14.76 1.99
C LEU A 36 9.77 15.07 1.59
N VAL A 37 9.35 14.61 0.40
CA VAL A 37 7.99 14.80 -0.11
C VAL A 37 7.19 13.54 0.20
N LYS A 38 6.25 13.64 1.13
CA LYS A 38 5.37 12.53 1.51
C LYS A 38 4.07 13.04 2.12
N ARG A 39 3.06 12.19 2.18
CA ARG A 39 1.89 12.35 3.06
C ARG A 39 1.79 11.17 4.01
N GLU A 40 1.41 11.47 5.25
CA GLU A 40 1.19 10.50 6.32
C GLU A 40 -0.31 10.36 6.58
N TYR A 41 -0.77 9.12 6.71
CA TYR A 41 -2.15 8.78 7.00
C TYR A 41 -2.20 7.69 8.07
N SER A 42 -3.17 7.77 8.98
CA SER A 42 -3.54 6.63 9.84
C SER A 42 -4.56 5.77 9.10
N VAL A 43 -4.23 4.52 8.83
CA VAL A 43 -5.07 3.56 8.09
C VAL A 43 -4.92 2.17 8.69
N GLY A 44 -6.00 1.39 8.69
CA GLY A 44 -6.02 0.08 9.34
C GLY A 44 -5.46 -1.05 8.48
N THR A 45 -5.34 -0.84 7.16
CA THR A 45 -5.00 -1.89 6.21
C THR A 45 -4.06 -1.41 5.10
N VAL A 46 -3.32 -2.36 4.53
CA VAL A 46 -2.48 -2.13 3.33
C VAL A 46 -3.33 -1.66 2.14
N LEU A 47 -4.55 -2.22 2.00
CA LEU A 47 -5.47 -1.86 0.92
C LEU A 47 -5.88 -0.38 1.01
N GLU A 48 -6.20 0.11 2.20
CA GLU A 48 -6.51 1.53 2.41
C GLU A 48 -5.32 2.42 2.02
N CYS A 49 -4.09 2.02 2.37
CA CYS A 49 -2.89 2.75 1.98
C CYS A 49 -2.69 2.76 0.45
N ALA A 50 -2.92 1.62 -0.22
CA ALA A 50 -2.86 1.53 -1.68
C ALA A 50 -3.91 2.43 -2.35
N ILE A 51 -5.14 2.46 -1.81
CA ILE A 51 -6.20 3.36 -2.28
C ILE A 51 -5.76 4.81 -2.10
N LYS A 52 -5.24 5.20 -0.92
CA LYS A 52 -4.73 6.57 -0.67
C LYS A 52 -3.64 6.96 -1.66
N CYS A 53 -2.69 6.08 -1.94
CA CYS A 53 -1.66 6.30 -2.95
C CYS A 53 -2.26 6.45 -4.36
N ASN A 54 -3.23 5.61 -4.73
CA ASN A 54 -3.87 5.67 -6.05
C ASN A 54 -4.64 6.97 -6.30
N ILE A 55 -5.25 7.56 -5.27
CA ILE A 55 -6.04 8.79 -5.38
C ILE A 55 -5.33 10.03 -4.84
N GLU A 56 -4.03 9.96 -4.56
CA GLU A 56 -3.26 11.04 -3.92
C GLU A 56 -3.36 12.34 -4.74
N PRO A 57 -3.95 13.42 -4.18
CA PRO A 57 -4.10 14.67 -4.91
C PRO A 57 -2.84 15.55 -4.85
N ALA A 58 -1.95 15.36 -3.86
CA ALA A 58 -0.81 16.25 -3.66
C ALA A 58 0.33 15.99 -4.67
N PHE A 59 0.45 14.78 -5.18
CA PHE A 59 1.48 14.37 -6.14
C PHE A 59 1.14 13.02 -6.77
N THR A 60 1.80 12.70 -7.89
CA THR A 60 1.73 11.35 -8.46
C THR A 60 2.42 10.36 -7.54
N CYS A 61 1.66 9.63 -6.74
CA CYS A 61 2.21 8.60 -5.86
C CYS A 61 2.80 7.44 -6.68
N ARG A 62 4.08 7.15 -6.44
CA ARG A 62 4.85 6.08 -7.10
C ARG A 62 5.09 4.89 -6.17
N SER A 63 5.11 5.13 -4.87
CA SER A 63 5.20 4.09 -3.84
C SER A 63 4.50 4.51 -2.57
N PHE A 64 4.22 3.55 -1.70
CA PHE A 64 3.82 3.80 -0.34
C PHE A 64 4.52 2.85 0.63
N MET A 65 4.63 3.25 1.89
CA MET A 65 5.09 2.40 2.99
C MET A 65 3.96 2.18 3.97
N TYR A 66 3.83 0.96 4.47
CA TYR A 66 2.87 0.61 5.51
C TYR A 66 3.59 0.06 6.74
N VAL A 67 3.33 0.66 7.90
CA VAL A 67 3.87 0.23 9.20
C VAL A 67 2.73 -0.42 9.97
N GLU A 68 2.68 -1.74 9.95
CA GLU A 68 1.54 -2.51 10.47
C GLU A 68 1.32 -2.30 11.97
N LYS A 69 2.41 -2.18 12.75
CA LYS A 69 2.35 -1.96 14.20
C LYS A 69 1.70 -0.62 14.58
N ASP A 70 1.92 0.39 13.75
CA ASP A 70 1.52 1.77 14.04
C ASP A 70 0.27 2.18 13.25
N GLN A 71 -0.25 1.27 12.40
CA GLN A 71 -1.35 1.55 11.48
C GLN A 71 -1.11 2.84 10.67
N GLU A 72 0.13 2.97 10.20
CA GLU A 72 0.64 4.17 9.53
C GLU A 72 0.91 3.89 8.05
N CYS A 73 0.49 4.83 7.21
CA CYS A 73 0.68 4.83 5.77
C CYS A 73 1.42 6.08 5.33
N LEU A 74 2.47 5.90 4.53
CA LEU A 74 3.22 6.99 3.92
C LEU A 74 3.13 6.89 2.40
N THR A 75 2.49 7.87 1.73
CA THR A 75 2.48 7.96 0.26
C THR A 75 3.67 8.81 -0.20
N ILE A 76 4.32 8.40 -1.28
CA ILE A 76 5.60 8.99 -1.73
C ILE A 76 5.61 9.13 -3.26
N PRO A 77 6.07 10.27 -3.82
CA PRO A 77 6.20 10.48 -5.27
C PRO A 77 7.45 9.85 -5.90
N ALA A 78 8.15 8.99 -5.17
CA ALA A 78 9.41 8.38 -5.55
C ALA A 78 9.38 6.85 -5.34
N ASN A 79 10.42 6.16 -5.78
CA ASN A 79 10.57 4.72 -5.68
C ASN A 79 12.04 4.37 -5.36
N GLY A 80 12.32 3.10 -5.06
CA GLY A 80 13.65 2.63 -4.67
C GLY A 80 14.68 2.63 -5.79
N LYS A 81 14.31 3.02 -7.02
CA LYS A 81 15.26 3.22 -8.13
C LYS A 81 15.88 4.61 -8.12
N ILE A 82 15.20 5.59 -7.54
CA ILE A 82 15.60 7.00 -7.54
C ILE A 82 16.06 7.44 -6.14
N GLU A 83 15.44 6.90 -5.10
CA GLU A 83 15.73 7.24 -3.70
C GLU A 83 16.49 6.12 -2.98
N SER A 84 17.21 6.51 -1.93
CA SER A 84 17.86 5.55 -1.05
C SER A 84 16.84 4.70 -0.29
N VAL A 85 17.03 3.38 -0.32
CA VAL A 85 16.22 2.41 0.42
C VAL A 85 16.99 1.97 1.65
N LEU A 86 16.45 2.26 2.82
CA LEU A 86 16.94 1.79 4.12
C LEU A 86 16.19 0.54 4.58
N ARG A 87 16.73 -0.11 5.61
CA ARG A 87 16.06 -1.21 6.29
C ARG A 87 15.36 -0.71 7.55
N ARG A 88 14.07 -1.02 7.70
CA ARG A 88 13.28 -0.75 8.90
C ARG A 88 12.39 -1.95 9.22
N THR A 89 12.47 -2.43 10.46
CA THR A 89 11.63 -3.54 10.93
C THR A 89 10.16 -3.11 10.94
N SER A 90 9.26 -4.07 10.73
CA SER A 90 7.80 -3.84 10.76
C SER A 90 7.27 -2.82 9.74
N THR A 91 8.04 -2.52 8.69
CA THR A 91 7.58 -1.74 7.54
C THR A 91 7.63 -2.59 6.27
N SER A 92 6.69 -2.38 5.36
CA SER A 92 6.76 -2.88 3.99
C SER A 92 6.63 -1.73 3.00
N LEU A 93 7.48 -1.74 1.98
CA LEU A 93 7.43 -0.81 0.84
C LEU A 93 6.63 -1.45 -0.29
N TYR A 94 5.75 -0.67 -0.92
CA TYR A 94 4.93 -1.07 -2.05
C TYR A 94 5.14 -0.08 -3.19
N GLU A 95 5.71 -0.55 -4.30
CA GLU A 95 6.06 0.29 -5.46
C GLU A 95 5.16 -0.04 -6.64
N LYS A 96 4.59 0.96 -7.32
CA LYS A 96 3.74 0.70 -8.49
C LYS A 96 4.52 -0.04 -9.58
N LYS A 97 3.90 -1.08 -10.16
CA LYS A 97 4.43 -1.84 -11.28
C LYS A 97 4.34 -1.00 -12.57
N GLY A 98 5.38 -0.18 -12.84
CA GLY A 98 5.59 0.61 -14.08
C GLY A 98 5.02 2.04 -14.02
N LYS A 99 5.61 3.09 -14.64
CA LYS A 99 6.87 3.30 -15.36
C LYS A 99 7.90 3.99 -14.45
N SER A 100 9.18 3.69 -14.66
CA SER A 100 10.32 4.55 -14.28
C SER A 100 10.03 5.98 -14.71
#